data_AF-B0N8C4-F1
#
_entry.id   AF-B0N8C4-F1
#
_cell.length_a   1.000
_cell.length_b   1.000
_cell.length_c   1.000
_cell.angle_alpha   90.00
_cell.angle_beta   90.00
_cell.angle_gamma   90.00
#
_symmetry.space_group_name_H-M   'P 1'
#
loop_
_entity.id
_entity.type
_entity.pdbx_description
1 polymer ?
#
loop_
_entity_poly.entity_id
_entity_poly.type
_entity_poly.pdbx_seq_one_letter_code
_entity_poly.pdbx_strand_id
1 'polypeptide(L)'
;MESTSKYWIPVFNILESELNIFLTHPKYVKVIRSKKTDKKDSKWIANIFKQDLLKYSFIPPKNIRELRKISHYRIKLVNKRSSERNRYQNCMTVSNIALASVSTDHLGKNCKAAMDEILKSDIITEDNLKKILKGSVSKKSDQIFQAIQNSHIESDQRFKINCTIKHMNNLDEYIQNWLVFETTSCSMCSFGYQE
;
A
#
# COMPACT_ATOMS: atom_id res chain seq x y z
N MET A 1 -31.95 -0.94 -7.45
CA MET A 1 -30.95 -0.23 -8.28
C MET A 1 -29.91 -1.22 -8.73
N GLU A 2 -29.69 -1.38 -10.04
CA GLU A 2 -28.50 -2.08 -10.56
C GLU A 2 -27.33 -1.09 -10.56
N SER A 3 -26.15 -1.53 -10.15
CA SER A 3 -24.99 -0.67 -10.00
C SER A 3 -23.71 -1.44 -10.30
N THR A 4 -22.74 -0.78 -10.92
CA THR A 4 -21.42 -1.34 -11.14
C THR A 4 -20.47 -0.86 -10.05
N SER A 5 -19.59 -1.74 -9.56
CA SER A 5 -18.53 -1.38 -8.63
C SER A 5 -19.05 -0.62 -7.38
N LYS A 6 -18.48 0.54 -7.06
CA LYS A 6 -18.73 1.33 -5.85
C LYS A 6 -19.98 2.21 -5.88
N TYR A 7 -20.70 2.32 -7.00
CA TYR A 7 -21.77 3.32 -7.15
C TYR A 7 -23.02 3.05 -6.31
N TRP A 8 -23.16 1.86 -5.71
CA TRP A 8 -24.22 1.58 -4.75
C TRP A 8 -23.98 2.18 -3.36
N ILE A 9 -22.72 2.48 -3.03
CA ILE A 9 -22.31 2.92 -1.69
C ILE A 9 -22.94 4.28 -1.31
N PRO A 10 -22.96 5.32 -2.17
CA PRO A 10 -23.56 6.61 -1.81
C PRO A 10 -25.06 6.48 -1.51
N VAL A 11 -25.79 5.71 -2.33
CA VAL A 11 -27.22 5.47 -2.13
C VAL A 11 -27.47 4.69 -0.84
N PHE A 12 -26.67 3.66 -0.57
CA PHE A 12 -26.75 2.92 0.67
C PHE A 12 -26.50 3.82 1.89
N ASN A 13 -25.48 4.68 1.87
CA ASN A 13 -25.15 5.53 3.01
C ASN A 13 -26.26 6.54 3.37
N ILE A 14 -27.05 7.00 2.39
CA ILE A 14 -28.16 7.93 2.63
C ILE A 14 -29.37 7.18 3.20
N LEU A 15 -29.65 6.00 2.66
CA LEU A 15 -30.89 5.27 2.93
C LEU A 15 -30.78 4.27 4.09
N GLU A 16 -29.57 3.98 4.59
CA GLU A 16 -29.31 2.96 5.64
C GLU A 16 -30.10 3.21 6.93
N SER A 17 -30.42 4.46 7.27
CA SER A 17 -31.21 4.81 8.46
C SER A 17 -32.71 4.70 8.27
N GLU A 18 -33.20 4.69 7.03
CA GLU A 18 -34.64 4.77 6.72
C GLU A 18 -35.18 3.45 6.14
N LEU A 19 -34.32 2.67 5.48
CA LEU A 19 -34.73 1.48 4.73
C LEU A 19 -33.84 0.27 5.03
N ASN A 20 -34.47 -0.91 5.03
CA ASN A 20 -33.76 -2.18 5.03
C ASN A 20 -33.24 -2.48 3.61
N ILE A 21 -31.96 -2.22 3.38
CA ILE A 21 -31.33 -2.35 2.06
C ILE A 21 -30.63 -3.69 1.95
N PHE A 22 -30.98 -4.45 0.91
CA PHE A 22 -30.34 -5.70 0.57
C PHE A 22 -29.46 -5.55 -0.67
N LEU A 23 -28.21 -5.96 -0.57
CA LEU A 23 -27.27 -6.03 -1.69
C LEU A 23 -27.18 -7.48 -2.17
N THR A 24 -27.11 -7.70 -3.48
CA THR A 24 -26.95 -9.05 -4.04
C THR A 24 -25.95 -9.04 -5.19
N HIS A 25 -25.18 -10.12 -5.31
CA HIS A 25 -24.21 -10.26 -6.39
C HIS A 25 -24.94 -10.57 -7.70
N PRO A 26 -24.64 -9.89 -8.83
CA PRO A 26 -25.36 -10.05 -10.09
C PRO A 26 -25.44 -11.51 -10.59
N LYS A 27 -24.44 -12.33 -10.27
CA LYS A 27 -24.42 -13.79 -10.54
C LYS A 27 -25.69 -14.51 -10.07
N TYR A 28 -26.28 -14.12 -8.95
CA TYR A 28 -27.47 -14.78 -8.37
C TYR A 28 -28.80 -14.26 -8.93
N VAL A 29 -28.76 -13.22 -9.78
CA VAL A 29 -29.93 -12.50 -10.25
C VAL A 29 -30.11 -12.61 -11.77
N LYS A 30 -29.04 -12.97 -12.48
CA LYS A 30 -29.02 -13.14 -13.94
C LYS A 30 -29.87 -14.33 -14.39
N VAL A 31 -31.06 -14.07 -14.94
CA VAL A 31 -31.91 -15.13 -15.53
C VAL A 31 -32.56 -14.74 -16.87
N ILE A 32 -32.49 -13.49 -17.33
CA ILE A 32 -33.23 -13.11 -18.55
C ILE A 32 -32.47 -13.52 -19.81
N ARG A 33 -32.85 -14.66 -20.40
CA ARG A 33 -32.36 -15.18 -21.70
C ARG A 33 -32.82 -14.37 -22.93
N SER A 34 -33.74 -13.41 -22.75
CA SER A 34 -34.30 -12.56 -23.82
C SER A 34 -33.60 -11.20 -23.92
N LYS A 35 -34.00 -10.35 -24.88
CA LYS A 35 -33.46 -8.98 -25.03
C LYS A 35 -33.61 -8.20 -23.72
N LYS A 36 -32.47 -8.00 -23.03
CA LYS A 36 -32.33 -7.28 -21.76
C LYS A 36 -32.86 -5.85 -21.92
N THR A 37 -33.74 -5.42 -21.02
CA THR A 37 -34.15 -4.02 -20.88
C THR A 37 -34.27 -3.69 -19.40
N ASP A 38 -33.85 -2.49 -18.99
CA ASP A 38 -33.82 -2.09 -17.57
C ASP A 38 -35.21 -2.23 -16.90
N LYS A 39 -36.29 -2.03 -17.66
CA LYS A 39 -37.68 -2.25 -17.21
C LYS A 39 -37.98 -3.73 -16.91
N LYS A 40 -37.51 -4.65 -17.76
CA LYS A 40 -37.71 -6.10 -17.54
C LYS A 40 -36.85 -6.60 -16.39
N ASP A 41 -35.61 -6.14 -16.31
CA ASP A 41 -34.70 -6.54 -15.23
C ASP A 41 -35.19 -6.06 -13.87
N SER A 42 -35.60 -4.79 -13.75
CA SER A 42 -36.15 -4.27 -12.48
C SER A 42 -37.38 -5.05 -12.02
N LYS A 43 -38.30 -5.38 -12.94
CA LYS A 43 -39.49 -6.21 -12.63
C LYS A 43 -39.11 -7.64 -12.20
N TRP A 44 -38.15 -8.24 -12.88
CA TRP A 44 -37.64 -9.57 -12.55
C TRP A 44 -36.99 -9.61 -11.15
N ILE A 45 -36.11 -8.66 -10.86
CA ILE A 45 -35.44 -8.53 -9.56
C ILE A 45 -36.46 -8.35 -8.44
N ALA A 46 -37.45 -7.48 -8.64
CA ALA A 46 -38.52 -7.27 -7.67
C ALA A 46 -39.35 -8.54 -7.42
N ASN A 47 -39.58 -9.36 -8.45
CA ASN A 47 -40.32 -10.61 -8.31
C ASN A 47 -39.55 -11.65 -7.48
N ILE A 48 -38.26 -11.85 -7.77
CA ILE A 48 -37.42 -12.79 -7.00
C ILE A 48 -37.28 -12.30 -5.55
N PHE A 49 -37.13 -10.99 -5.34
CA PHE A 49 -37.04 -10.40 -4.00
C PHE A 49 -38.31 -10.68 -3.17
N LYS A 50 -39.50 -10.51 -3.77
CA LYS A 50 -40.78 -10.81 -3.09
C LYS A 50 -40.93 -12.28 -2.71
N GLN A 51 -40.31 -13.19 -3.45
CA GLN A 51 -40.35 -14.62 -3.22
C GLN A 51 -39.23 -15.09 -2.25
N ASP A 52 -38.43 -14.16 -1.72
CA ASP A 52 -37.25 -14.42 -0.88
C ASP A 52 -36.24 -15.42 -1.49
N LEU A 53 -36.16 -15.43 -2.81
CA LEU A 53 -35.26 -16.30 -3.58
C LEU A 53 -33.87 -15.64 -3.80
N LEU A 54 -33.64 -14.45 -3.23
CA LEU A 54 -32.39 -13.71 -3.41
C LEU A 54 -31.36 -14.05 -2.34
N LYS A 55 -30.16 -14.42 -2.79
CA LYS A 55 -29.00 -14.51 -1.91
C LYS A 55 -28.42 -13.12 -1.64
N TYR A 56 -28.52 -12.68 -0.39
CA TYR A 56 -27.98 -11.40 0.04
C TYR A 56 -26.46 -11.46 0.26
N SER A 57 -25.80 -10.34 -0.05
CA SER A 57 -24.40 -10.08 0.26
C SER A 57 -24.32 -9.41 1.61
N PHE A 58 -23.37 -9.83 2.43
CA PHE A 58 -23.15 -9.24 3.74
C PHE A 58 -22.63 -7.80 3.61
N ILE A 59 -23.30 -6.86 4.29
CA ILE A 59 -22.82 -5.49 4.48
C ILE A 59 -22.52 -5.32 5.97
N PRO A 60 -21.26 -5.05 6.36
CA PRO A 60 -20.94 -4.82 7.77
C PRO A 60 -21.59 -3.54 8.30
N PRO A 61 -21.81 -3.45 9.62
CA PRO A 61 -22.18 -2.21 10.31
C PRO A 61 -21.25 -1.04 9.96
N LYS A 62 -21.78 0.19 10.07
CA LYS A 62 -21.09 1.42 9.64
C LYS A 62 -19.71 1.59 10.28
N ASN A 63 -19.60 1.43 11.60
CA ASN A 63 -18.34 1.51 12.34
C ASN A 63 -17.27 0.54 11.79
N ILE A 64 -17.65 -0.72 11.52
CA ILE A 64 -16.75 -1.73 10.96
C ILE A 64 -16.35 -1.37 9.52
N ARG A 65 -17.28 -0.85 8.71
CA ARG A 65 -16.97 -0.39 7.33
C ARG A 65 -15.96 0.75 7.33
N GLU A 66 -16.09 1.70 8.25
CA GLU A 66 -15.19 2.85 8.39
C GLU A 66 -13.79 2.40 8.80
N LEU A 67 -13.68 1.58 9.85
CA LEU A 67 -12.42 0.98 10.27
C LEU A 67 -11.76 0.20 9.14
N ARG A 68 -12.52 -0.64 8.43
CA ARG A 68 -11.98 -1.44 7.32
C ARG A 68 -11.44 -0.56 6.19
N LYS A 69 -12.10 0.55 5.84
CA LYS A 69 -11.62 1.49 4.81
C LYS A 69 -10.27 2.09 5.20
N ILE A 70 -10.17 2.52 6.45
CA ILE A 70 -8.96 3.07 7.07
C ILE A 70 -7.82 2.03 7.04
N SER A 71 -8.05 0.83 7.60
CA SER A 71 -7.04 -0.22 7.65
C SER A 71 -6.60 -0.68 6.25
N HIS A 72 -7.55 -0.81 5.31
CA HIS A 72 -7.23 -1.14 3.92
C HIS A 72 -6.34 -0.07 3.27
N TYR A 73 -6.55 1.21 3.58
CA TYR A 73 -5.70 2.27 3.04
C TYR A 73 -4.29 2.22 3.63
N ARG A 74 -4.14 1.96 4.94
CA ARG A 74 -2.83 1.74 5.56
C ARG A 74 -2.07 0.58 4.90
N ILE A 75 -2.74 -0.55 4.65
CA ILE A 75 -2.14 -1.70 3.93
C ILE A 75 -1.65 -1.27 2.54
N LYS A 76 -2.43 -0.46 1.81
CA LYS A 76 -2.00 0.07 0.51
C LYS A 76 -0.75 0.95 0.61
N LEU A 77 -0.63 1.78 1.64
CA LEU A 77 0.57 2.60 1.85
C LEU A 77 1.80 1.74 2.14
N VAL A 78 1.67 0.73 3.00
CA VAL A 78 2.75 -0.23 3.29
C VAL A 78 3.19 -0.96 2.02
N ASN A 79 2.24 -1.43 1.21
CA ASN A 79 2.54 -2.09 -0.05
C ASN A 79 3.22 -1.15 -1.06
N LYS A 80 2.80 0.12 -1.13
CA LYS A 80 3.47 1.14 -1.94
C LYS A 80 4.91 1.36 -1.47
N ARG A 81 5.14 1.45 -0.15
CA ARG A 81 6.48 1.59 0.41
C ARG A 81 7.37 0.41 0.03
N SER A 82 6.89 -0.82 0.17
CA SER A 82 7.63 -2.01 -0.28
C SER A 82 7.92 -1.98 -1.79
N SER A 83 6.96 -1.52 -2.59
CA SER A 83 7.18 -1.35 -4.03
C SER A 83 8.26 -0.31 -4.34
N GLU A 84 8.34 0.80 -3.59
CA GLU A 84 9.42 1.79 -3.74
C GLU A 84 10.78 1.24 -3.30
N ARG A 85 10.84 0.45 -2.22
CA ARG A 85 12.08 -0.24 -1.81
C ARG A 85 12.63 -1.12 -2.94
N ASN A 86 11.75 -1.85 -3.62
CA ASN A 86 12.13 -2.68 -4.77
C ASN A 86 12.61 -1.83 -5.96
N ARG A 87 11.98 -0.68 -6.23
CA ARG A 87 12.45 0.26 -7.27
C ARG A 87 13.85 0.79 -6.95
N TYR A 88 14.10 1.16 -5.70
CA TYR A 88 15.41 1.61 -5.24
C TYR A 88 16.47 0.52 -5.43
N GLN A 89 16.15 -0.73 -5.04
CA GLN A 89 17.03 -1.87 -5.27
C GLN A 89 17.32 -2.10 -6.75
N ASN A 90 16.30 -2.03 -7.61
CA ASN A 90 16.50 -2.18 -9.05
C ASN A 90 17.42 -1.08 -9.62
N CYS A 91 17.30 0.16 -9.15
CA CYS A 91 18.21 1.23 -9.59
C CYS A 91 19.66 0.93 -9.18
N MET A 92 19.88 0.42 -7.96
CA MET A 92 21.21 -0.02 -7.54
C MET A 92 21.75 -1.13 -8.43
N THR A 93 20.94 -2.14 -8.74
CA THR A 93 21.35 -3.26 -9.61
C THR A 93 21.71 -2.79 -11.02
N VAL A 94 20.91 -1.90 -11.62
CA VAL A 94 21.20 -1.33 -12.95
C VAL A 94 22.50 -0.51 -12.93
N SER A 95 22.77 0.20 -11.84
CA SER A 95 24.01 0.97 -11.65
C SER A 95 25.21 0.15 -11.16
N ASN A 96 25.13 -1.19 -11.22
CA ASN A 96 26.18 -2.10 -10.80
C ASN A 96 26.60 -1.97 -9.32
N ILE A 97 25.62 -1.68 -8.45
CA ILE A 97 25.78 -1.56 -7.00
C ILE A 97 25.13 -2.78 -6.33
N ALA A 98 25.96 -3.66 -5.78
CA ALA A 98 25.52 -4.93 -5.19
C ALA A 98 25.34 -4.86 -3.66
N LEU A 99 24.97 -3.71 -3.09
CA LEU A 99 24.82 -3.53 -1.64
C LEU A 99 23.82 -4.50 -0.98
N ALA A 100 22.81 -4.93 -1.73
CA ALA A 100 21.78 -5.86 -1.26
C ALA A 100 22.29 -7.30 -1.07
N SER A 101 23.44 -7.69 -1.63
CA SER A 101 24.03 -9.01 -1.42
C SER A 101 24.93 -9.08 -0.18
N VAL A 102 25.47 -7.93 0.26
CA VAL A 102 26.44 -7.85 1.36
C VAL A 102 25.77 -7.40 2.68
N SER A 103 24.69 -6.63 2.59
CA SER A 103 23.96 -6.09 3.74
C SER A 103 22.63 -6.80 3.96
N THR A 104 22.26 -7.01 5.24
CA THR A 104 20.94 -7.51 5.65
C THR A 104 19.83 -6.49 5.38
N ASP A 105 20.13 -5.19 5.41
CA ASP A 105 19.19 -4.12 5.08
C ASP A 105 19.89 -3.07 4.20
N HIS A 106 19.59 -3.09 2.91
CA HIS A 106 20.15 -2.17 1.92
C HIS A 106 19.63 -0.72 2.09
N LEU A 107 18.61 -0.51 2.93
CA LEU A 107 18.11 0.82 3.33
C LEU A 107 18.50 1.19 4.76
N GLY A 108 19.36 0.39 5.40
CA GLY A 108 19.90 0.67 6.71
C GLY A 108 20.83 1.89 6.70
N LYS A 109 21.13 2.42 7.89
CA LYS A 109 21.91 3.66 8.06
C LYS A 109 23.26 3.63 7.31
N ASN A 110 23.98 2.52 7.38
CA ASN A 110 25.29 2.37 6.72
C ASN A 110 25.16 2.33 5.19
N CYS A 111 24.20 1.58 4.64
CA CYS A 111 23.99 1.51 3.18
C CYS A 111 23.48 2.82 2.61
N LYS A 112 22.59 3.53 3.32
CA LYS A 112 22.17 4.88 2.95
C LYS A 112 23.34 5.85 2.94
N ALA A 113 24.17 5.83 3.98
CA ALA A 113 25.35 6.70 4.05
C ALA A 113 26.35 6.40 2.91
N ALA A 114 26.55 5.12 2.57
CA ALA A 114 27.35 4.74 1.41
C ALA A 114 26.74 5.25 0.10
N MET A 115 25.42 5.11 -0.11
CA MET A 115 24.75 5.62 -1.31
C MET A 115 24.74 7.14 -1.38
N ASP A 116 24.60 7.85 -0.25
CA ASP A 116 24.71 9.30 -0.21
C ASP A 116 26.10 9.77 -0.62
N GLU A 117 27.15 9.01 -0.28
CA GLU A 117 28.52 9.29 -0.73
C GLU A 117 28.68 9.01 -2.22
N ILE A 118 28.22 7.85 -2.71
CA ILE A 118 28.24 7.52 -4.15
C ILE A 118 27.48 8.56 -4.99
N LEU A 119 26.40 9.13 -4.43
CA LEU A 119 25.64 10.18 -5.10
C LEU A 119 26.35 11.55 -5.05
N LYS A 120 27.26 11.81 -4.10
CA LYS A 120 27.98 13.09 -4.00
C LYS A 120 29.33 13.07 -4.70
N SER A 121 30.06 11.97 -4.62
CA SER A 121 31.40 11.81 -5.17
C SER A 121 31.41 10.77 -6.28
N ASP A 122 31.97 11.11 -7.43
CA ASP A 122 32.15 10.16 -8.54
C ASP A 122 33.27 9.15 -8.27
N ILE A 123 34.15 9.41 -7.30
CA ILE A 123 35.28 8.54 -6.92
C ILE A 123 35.06 8.02 -5.51
N ILE A 124 34.91 6.70 -5.37
CA ILE A 124 34.77 6.03 -4.08
C ILE A 124 36.09 5.37 -3.72
N THR A 125 36.73 5.84 -2.65
CA THR A 125 37.94 5.21 -2.09
C THR A 125 37.59 4.37 -0.87
N GLU A 126 38.36 3.31 -0.65
CA GLU A 126 38.16 2.38 0.48
C GLU A 126 38.28 3.10 1.83
N ASP A 127 39.19 4.07 1.94
CA ASP A 127 39.39 4.88 3.15
C ASP A 127 38.19 5.77 3.48
N ASN A 128 37.50 6.30 2.45
CA ASN A 128 36.28 7.09 2.65
C ASN A 128 35.14 6.21 3.15
N LEU A 129 34.99 4.99 2.60
CA LEU A 129 33.99 4.04 3.09
C LEU A 129 34.26 3.61 4.55
N LYS A 130 35.52 3.35 4.94
CA LYS A 130 35.86 2.99 6.32
C LYS A 130 35.51 4.08 7.33
N LYS A 131 35.58 5.36 6.94
CA LYS A 131 35.14 6.49 7.78
C LYS A 131 33.62 6.57 7.94
N ILE A 132 32.88 6.18 6.90
CA ILE A 132 31.40 6.28 6.87
C ILE A 132 30.75 5.07 7.57
N LEU A 133 31.31 3.87 7.37
CA LEU A 133 30.76 2.63 7.91
C LEU A 133 31.00 2.54 9.42
N LYS A 134 29.91 2.39 10.19
CA LYS A 134 29.95 2.29 11.65
C LYS A 134 29.58 0.90 12.15
N GLY A 135 30.11 0.55 13.33
CA GLY A 135 29.75 -0.66 14.06
C GLY A 135 30.24 -1.95 13.40
N SER A 136 29.50 -3.05 13.57
CA SER A 136 29.88 -4.38 13.06
C SER A 136 30.01 -4.46 11.53
N VAL A 137 29.43 -3.51 10.80
CA VAL A 137 29.51 -3.42 9.33
C VAL A 137 30.88 -2.94 8.87
N SER A 138 31.65 -2.22 9.70
CA SER A 138 33.02 -1.82 9.34
C SER A 138 33.92 -3.03 9.11
N LYS A 139 33.65 -4.16 9.77
CA LYS A 139 34.36 -5.43 9.56
C LYS A 139 34.15 -6.02 8.16
N LYS A 140 33.11 -5.58 7.44
CA LYS A 140 32.81 -5.99 6.06
C LYS A 140 33.14 -4.88 5.06
N SER A 141 33.99 -3.91 5.41
CA SER A 141 34.38 -2.80 4.54
C SER A 141 34.81 -3.27 3.15
N ASP A 142 35.58 -4.35 3.10
CA ASP A 142 36.22 -4.83 1.88
C ASP A 142 35.17 -5.43 0.93
N GLN A 143 34.21 -6.19 1.48
CA GLN A 143 33.08 -6.73 0.72
C GLN A 143 32.16 -5.62 0.20
N ILE A 144 31.95 -4.56 0.99
CA ILE A 144 31.15 -3.41 0.59
C ILE A 144 31.85 -2.60 -0.50
N PHE A 145 33.17 -2.41 -0.39
CA PHE A 145 33.97 -1.77 -1.43
C PHE A 145 33.92 -2.57 -2.73
N GLN A 146 34.09 -3.89 -2.68
CA GLN A 146 33.95 -4.76 -3.86
C GLN A 146 32.56 -4.66 -4.51
N ALA A 147 31.51 -4.49 -3.71
CA ALA A 147 30.14 -4.33 -4.20
C ALA A 147 29.85 -2.96 -4.85
N ILE A 148 30.75 -1.99 -4.71
CA ILE A 148 30.57 -0.60 -5.15
C ILE A 148 31.65 -0.16 -6.15
N GLN A 149 32.86 -0.74 -6.13
CA GLN A 149 34.02 -0.25 -6.88
C GLN A 149 33.79 -0.05 -8.39
N ASN A 150 32.87 -0.81 -8.99
CA ASN A 150 32.52 -0.74 -10.41
C ASN A 150 31.16 -0.05 -10.64
N SER A 151 30.70 0.76 -9.68
CA SER A 151 29.40 1.44 -9.77
C SER A 151 29.42 2.54 -10.82
N HIS A 152 28.36 2.60 -11.63
CA HIS A 152 28.15 3.69 -12.57
C HIS A 152 26.68 4.13 -12.53
N ILE A 153 26.42 5.33 -12.01
CA ILE A 153 25.06 5.87 -11.90
C ILE A 153 24.82 6.89 -13.02
N GLU A 154 24.09 6.48 -14.04
CA GLU A 154 23.59 7.38 -15.09
C GLU A 154 22.57 8.40 -14.53
N SER A 155 22.36 9.48 -15.28
CA SER A 155 21.49 10.58 -14.88
C SER A 155 20.03 10.17 -14.64
N ASP A 156 19.52 9.21 -15.43
CA ASP A 156 18.16 8.69 -15.28
C ASP A 156 18.00 7.87 -14.00
N GLN A 157 18.99 7.03 -13.65
CA GLN A 157 19.01 6.25 -12.43
C GLN A 157 19.14 7.16 -11.21
N ARG A 158 20.01 8.18 -11.29
CA ARG A 158 20.13 9.20 -10.26
C ARG A 158 18.81 9.92 -9.99
N PHE A 159 18.09 10.31 -11.04
CA PHE A 159 16.76 10.88 -10.93
C PHE A 159 15.77 9.92 -10.25
N LYS A 160 15.70 8.67 -10.72
CA LYS A 160 14.81 7.64 -10.15
C LYS A 160 15.11 7.37 -8.68
N ILE A 161 16.38 7.27 -8.29
CA ILE A 161 16.82 7.08 -6.91
C ILE A 161 16.30 8.22 -6.03
N ASN A 162 16.52 9.47 -6.43
CA ASN A 162 16.08 10.65 -5.68
C ASN A 162 14.55 10.70 -5.53
N CYS A 163 13.81 10.44 -6.61
CA CYS A 163 12.35 10.36 -6.57
C CYS A 163 11.85 9.25 -5.64
N THR A 164 12.48 8.07 -5.71
CA THR A 164 12.11 6.90 -4.90
C THR A 164 12.35 7.16 -3.42
N ILE A 165 13.52 7.70 -3.04
CA ILE A 165 13.84 8.06 -1.65
C ILE A 165 12.83 9.08 -1.11
N LYS A 166 12.54 10.14 -1.89
CA LYS A 166 11.57 11.17 -1.49
C LYS A 166 10.18 10.56 -1.27
N HIS A 167 9.72 9.71 -2.19
CA HIS A 167 8.42 9.06 -2.07
C HIS A 167 8.38 8.10 -0.87
N MET A 168 9.44 7.34 -0.63
CA MET A 168 9.54 6.47 0.55
C MET A 168 9.42 7.26 1.86
N ASN A 169 10.12 8.38 1.99
CA ASN A 169 10.05 9.23 3.18
C ASN A 169 8.63 9.76 3.40
N ASN A 170 7.95 10.22 2.35
CA ASN A 170 6.55 10.65 2.44
C ASN A 170 5.63 9.50 2.85
N LEU A 171 5.84 8.30 2.33
CA LEU A 171 5.06 7.11 2.70
C LEU A 171 5.29 6.72 4.16
N ASP A 172 6.53 6.79 4.65
CA ASP A 172 6.85 6.54 6.06
C ASP A 172 6.18 7.56 6.98
N GLU A 173 6.19 8.85 6.62
CA GLU A 173 5.46 9.90 7.34
C GLU A 173 3.95 9.60 7.39
N TYR A 174 3.34 9.28 6.24
CA TYR A 174 1.92 8.92 6.21
C TYR A 174 1.64 7.71 7.10
N ILE A 175 2.44 6.64 7.02
CA ILE A 175 2.28 5.43 7.83
C ILE A 175 2.44 5.73 9.33
N GLN A 176 3.36 6.61 9.73
CA GLN A 176 3.53 7.01 11.13
C GLN A 176 2.34 7.82 11.65
N ASN A 177 1.79 8.73 10.85
CA ASN A 177 0.60 9.49 11.22
C ASN A 177 -0.61 8.57 11.50
N TRP A 178 -0.70 7.41 10.83
CA TRP A 178 -1.74 6.41 11.14
C TRP A 178 -1.60 5.80 12.54
N LEU A 179 -0.38 5.63 13.07
CA LEU A 179 -0.17 5.12 14.43
C LEU A 179 -0.67 6.11 15.50
N VAL A 180 -0.57 7.41 15.21
CA VAL A 180 -1.11 8.48 16.08
C VAL A 180 -2.64 8.46 16.04
N PHE A 181 -3.23 8.20 14.88
CA PHE A 181 -4.69 8.07 14.76
C PHE A 181 -5.22 6.84 15.52
N GLU A 182 -4.58 5.68 15.41
CA GLU A 182 -4.99 4.46 16.11
C GLU A 182 -4.86 4.60 17.65
N THR A 183 -3.81 5.26 18.14
CA THR A 183 -3.60 5.47 19.58
C THR A 183 -4.60 6.46 20.19
N THR A 184 -4.92 7.53 19.47
CA THR A 184 -5.91 8.53 19.90
C THR A 184 -7.35 8.04 19.78
N SER A 185 -7.70 7.32 18.70
CA SER A 185 -9.05 6.76 18.51
C SER A 185 -9.33 5.56 19.42
N CYS A 186 -8.33 4.72 19.73
CA CYS A 186 -8.50 3.59 20.66
C CYS A 186 -8.78 4.06 22.10
N SER A 187 -8.26 5.22 22.50
CA SER A 187 -8.60 5.84 23.80
C SER A 187 -10.08 6.24 23.91
N MET A 188 -10.76 6.49 22.79
CA MET A 188 -12.22 6.74 22.74
C MET A 188 -13.06 5.45 22.65
N CYS A 189 -12.46 4.31 22.27
CA CYS A 189 -13.15 3.01 22.18
C CYS A 189 -13.20 2.25 23.52
N SER A 190 -12.76 2.86 24.63
CA SER A 190 -12.78 2.24 25.97
C SER A 190 -14.12 2.37 26.71
N PHE A 191 -15.17 2.91 26.07
CA PHE A 191 -16.52 2.99 26.66
C PHE A 191 -17.54 2.34 25.72
N GLY A 192 -18.11 1.21 26.12
CA GLY A 192 -19.28 0.63 25.46
C GLY A 192 -19.26 -0.87 25.20
N TYR A 193 -18.77 -1.68 26.16
CA TYR A 193 -19.36 -3.00 26.39
C TYR A 193 -19.97 -2.96 27.79
N GLN A 194 -21.24 -2.59 27.85
CA GLN A 194 -22.15 -3.02 28.92
C GLN A 194 -23.22 -3.88 28.25
N GLU A 195 -23.62 -4.92 28.98
CA GLU A 195 -24.40 -6.12 28.65
C GLU A 195 -25.62 -5.92 27.74
#